data_AF-A0A661KPX4-F1
#
_entry.id   AF-A0A661KPX4-F1
#
_cell.length_a   1.000
_cell.length_b   1.000
_cell.length_c   1.000
_cell.angle_alpha   90.00
_cell.angle_beta   90.00
_cell.angle_gamma   90.00
#
_symmetry.space_group_name_H-M   'P 1'
#
loop_
_entity.id
_entity.type
_entity.pdbx_description
1 polymer ?
#
loop_
_entity_poly.entity_id
_entity_poly.type
_entity_poly.pdbx_seq_one_letter_code
_entity_poly.pdbx_strand_id
1 'polypeptide(L)'
;MLSQGTTASINTRNWHLPWKRTQVSGKSDHHPKNNTTPLYRGNVRSRIFHRPGCRYFNCTDCAIEFHSREDALEAGYIPCSKCSP
;
A
#
# COMPACT_ATOMS: atom_id res chain seq x y z
N MET A 1 37.75 -32.48 -32.51
CA MET A 1 36.78 -31.97 -31.51
C MET A 1 36.20 -30.66 -32.03
N LEU A 2 34.89 -30.69 -32.28
CA LEU A 2 33.95 -29.58 -32.48
C LEU A 2 34.14 -28.52 -31.35
N SER A 3 33.90 -27.22 -31.42
CA SER A 3 33.34 -26.27 -32.38
C SER A 3 33.61 -24.85 -31.84
N GLN A 4 33.67 -23.90 -32.77
CA GLN A 4 33.60 -22.43 -32.70
C GLN A 4 32.98 -21.75 -31.44
N GLY A 5 33.49 -20.56 -31.10
CA GLY A 5 32.91 -19.66 -30.08
C GLY A 5 33.52 -18.25 -30.07
N THR A 6 33.23 -17.50 -31.13
CA THR A 6 33.37 -16.05 -31.42
C THR A 6 33.66 -15.06 -30.27
N THR A 7 34.67 -14.21 -30.52
CA THR A 7 34.92 -12.91 -29.88
C THR A 7 33.74 -11.96 -30.03
N ALA A 8 33.23 -11.42 -28.93
CA ALA A 8 32.21 -10.37 -28.92
C ALA A 8 32.77 -9.05 -29.46
N SER A 9 32.51 -8.76 -30.73
CA SER A 9 32.74 -7.45 -31.35
C SER A 9 31.85 -6.39 -30.69
N ILE A 10 32.46 -5.50 -29.90
CA ILE A 10 31.82 -4.24 -29.49
C ILE A 10 31.89 -3.30 -30.69
N ASN A 11 30.83 -3.26 -31.50
CA ASN A 11 30.68 -2.29 -32.57
C ASN A 11 29.42 -1.45 -32.34
N THR A 12 29.54 -0.44 -31.47
CA THR A 12 28.52 0.58 -31.27
C THR A 12 28.91 1.84 -32.03
N ARG A 13 28.73 1.81 -33.35
CA ARG A 13 28.55 3.02 -34.16
C ARG A 13 27.09 3.09 -34.57
N ASN A 14 26.27 3.82 -33.82
CA ASN A 14 25.00 4.28 -34.37
C ASN A 14 24.83 5.77 -34.13
N TRP A 15 25.00 6.52 -35.21
CA TRP A 15 24.83 7.95 -35.32
C TRP A 15 23.35 8.26 -35.57
N HIS A 16 22.80 9.15 -34.75
CA HIS A 16 21.62 10.02 -34.97
C HIS A 16 20.34 9.42 -35.60
N LEU A 17 19.31 9.26 -34.76
CA LEU A 17 17.89 9.33 -35.16
C LEU A 17 17.15 10.39 -34.31
N PRO A 18 16.40 11.30 -34.93
CA PRO A 18 15.71 12.41 -34.27
C PRO A 18 14.40 11.96 -33.58
N TRP A 19 14.03 12.71 -32.53
CA TRP A 19 12.73 12.77 -31.84
C TRP A 19 12.11 11.48 -31.27
N LYS A 20 12.87 10.48 -30.85
CA LYS A 20 12.30 9.49 -29.91
C LYS A 20 12.20 10.14 -28.52
N ARG A 21 11.11 10.88 -28.32
CA ARG A 21 10.60 11.33 -27.01
C ARG A 21 10.42 10.07 -26.16
N THR A 22 11.42 9.74 -25.35
CA THR A 22 11.24 8.74 -24.30
C THR A 22 10.23 9.34 -23.34
N GLN A 23 8.99 8.86 -23.43
CA GLN A 23 7.97 9.07 -22.42
C GLN A 23 8.46 8.36 -21.15
N VAL A 24 9.30 9.05 -20.37
CA VAL A 24 9.44 8.80 -18.94
C VAL A 24 8.05 9.01 -18.34
N SER A 25 7.29 7.93 -18.37
CA SER A 25 6.04 7.79 -17.64
C SER A 25 6.38 7.50 -16.19
N GLY A 26 7.13 8.42 -15.56
CA GLY A 26 7.25 8.56 -14.12
C GLY A 26 6.18 9.54 -13.71
N LYS A 27 5.03 8.97 -13.37
CA LYS A 27 3.77 9.62 -13.04
C LYS A 27 4.02 10.69 -11.98
N SER A 28 3.44 11.87 -12.19
CA SER A 28 3.35 13.00 -11.29
C SER A 28 3.35 12.58 -9.82
N ASP A 29 4.17 13.24 -9.01
CA ASP A 29 4.17 13.20 -7.55
C ASP A 29 2.84 13.70 -6.96
N HIS A 30 1.76 12.97 -7.23
CA HIS A 30 0.71 12.83 -6.27
C HIS A 30 1.27 11.89 -5.21
N HIS A 31 1.97 12.45 -4.23
CA HIS A 31 2.04 11.81 -2.92
C HIS A 31 0.61 11.35 -2.64
N PRO A 32 0.31 10.04 -2.53
CA PRO A 32 -0.98 9.64 -2.02
C PRO A 32 -0.97 10.24 -0.63
N LYS A 33 -1.60 11.41 -0.47
CA LYS A 33 -2.16 11.85 0.79
C LYS A 33 -3.14 10.74 1.02
N ASN A 34 -2.65 9.71 1.67
CA ASN A 34 -3.42 8.59 2.07
C ASN A 34 -4.36 9.19 3.09
N ASN A 35 -5.48 9.70 2.61
CA ASN A 35 -6.67 9.90 3.38
C ASN A 35 -7.20 8.49 3.71
N THR A 36 -6.35 7.65 4.32
CA THR A 36 -6.78 6.48 5.06
C THR A 36 -7.45 7.10 6.24
N THR A 37 -8.73 7.41 6.04
CA THR A 37 -9.67 7.37 7.14
C THR A 37 -9.40 6.05 7.84
N PRO A 38 -9.05 6.08 9.13
CA PRO A 38 -8.68 4.88 9.86
C PRO A 38 -9.83 3.89 9.71
N LEU A 39 -9.52 2.76 9.08
CA LEU A 39 -10.55 1.79 8.71
C LEU A 39 -11.19 1.19 9.96
N TYR A 40 -10.47 1.15 11.07
CA TYR A 40 -11.04 0.65 12.31
C TYR A 40 -10.68 1.53 13.49
N ARG A 41 -11.61 1.63 14.45
CA ARG A 41 -11.42 2.35 15.70
C ARG A 41 -11.61 1.42 16.89
N GLY A 42 -10.61 1.35 17.76
CA GLY A 42 -10.56 0.51 18.95
C GLY A 42 -10.90 1.27 20.22
N ASN A 43 -11.85 0.76 21.00
CA ASN A 43 -12.13 1.19 22.36
C ASN A 43 -11.02 0.72 23.30
N VAL A 44 -10.30 1.63 23.95
CA VAL A 44 -9.17 1.30 24.85
C VAL A 44 -9.58 0.55 26.11
N ARG A 45 -10.83 0.71 26.57
CA ARG A 45 -11.33 0.10 27.80
C ARG A 45 -11.82 -1.32 27.55
N SER A 46 -12.67 -1.50 26.54
CA SER A 46 -13.27 -2.81 26.21
C SER A 46 -12.42 -3.64 25.25
N ARG A 47 -11.38 -3.04 24.65
CA ARG A 47 -10.58 -3.62 23.55
C ARG A 47 -11.41 -4.08 22.36
N ILE A 48 -12.57 -3.47 22.11
CA ILE A 48 -13.41 -3.79 20.95
C ILE A 48 -13.08 -2.81 19.83
N PHE A 49 -12.90 -3.29 18.61
CA PHE A 49 -12.73 -2.43 17.44
C PHE A 49 -13.95 -2.44 16.50
N HIS A 50 -14.17 -1.31 15.83
CA HIS A 50 -15.31 -1.02 14.98
C HIS A 50 -14.86 -0.54 13.60
N ARG A 51 -15.51 -0.98 12.52
CA ARG A 51 -15.34 -0.45 11.15
C ARG A 51 -16.10 0.88 10.92
N PRO A 52 -15.81 1.65 9.85
CA PRO A 52 -16.49 2.89 9.56
C PRO A 52 -17.94 2.57 9.19
N GLY A 53 -18.90 3.35 9.70
CA GLY A 53 -20.33 3.07 9.56
C GLY A 53 -20.92 2.17 10.67
N CYS A 54 -20.11 1.69 11.63
CA CYS A 54 -20.67 1.15 12.86
C CYS A 54 -21.28 2.28 13.72
N ARG A 55 -22.43 2.04 14.34
CA ARG A 55 -23.07 2.97 15.29
C ARG A 55 -22.13 3.40 16.44
N TYR A 56 -21.19 2.53 16.81
CA TYR A 56 -20.24 2.74 17.90
C TYR A 56 -18.85 3.20 17.42
N PHE A 57 -18.67 3.48 16.13
CA PHE A 57 -17.38 3.87 15.56
C PHE A 57 -16.83 5.17 16.19
N ASN A 58 -17.69 6.16 16.40
CA ASN A 58 -17.34 7.47 16.97
C ASN A 58 -17.48 7.51 18.50
N CYS A 59 -17.20 6.40 19.20
CA CYS A 59 -17.30 6.38 20.66
C CYS A 59 -16.18 7.20 21.32
N THR A 60 -16.43 7.78 22.50
CA THR A 60 -15.46 8.63 23.21
C THR A 60 -14.18 7.87 23.59
N ASP A 61 -14.32 6.61 23.99
CA ASP A 61 -13.18 5.75 24.34
C ASP A 61 -12.52 5.09 23.11
N CYS A 62 -13.08 5.27 21.90
CA CYS A 62 -12.57 4.73 20.65
C CYS A 62 -11.42 5.62 20.13
N ALA A 63 -10.29 5.60 20.83
CA ALA A 63 -9.14 6.48 20.57
C ALA A 63 -8.04 5.82 19.73
N ILE A 64 -8.01 4.49 19.64
CA ILE A 64 -7.02 3.78 18.84
C ILE A 64 -7.55 3.58 17.44
N GLU A 65 -6.69 3.76 16.45
CA GLU A 65 -7.02 3.70 15.04
C GLU A 65 -6.16 2.64 14.36
N PHE A 66 -6.81 1.66 13.72
CA PHE A 66 -6.15 0.59 13.00
C PHE A 66 -6.38 0.72 11.51
N HIS A 67 -5.36 0.36 10.74
CA HIS A 67 -5.38 0.43 9.28
C HIS A 67 -5.90 -0.88 8.67
N SER A 68 -5.98 -1.95 9.46
CA SER A 68 -6.42 -3.28 9.01
C SER A 68 -7.04 -4.05 10.17
N ARG A 69 -7.81 -5.09 9.83
CA ARG A 69 -8.45 -5.95 10.84
C ARG A 69 -7.39 -6.76 11.60
N GLU A 70 -6.39 -7.23 10.87
CA GLU A 70 -5.29 -8.06 11.34
C GLU A 70 -4.45 -7.30 12.37
N ASP A 71 -4.15 -6.03 12.09
CA ASP A 71 -3.45 -5.10 12.99
C ASP A 71 -4.19 -4.95 14.33
N ALA A 72 -5.52 -4.80 14.29
CA ALA A 72 -6.34 -4.75 15.50
C ALA A 72 -6.31 -6.08 16.29
N LEU A 73 -6.37 -7.22 15.58
CA LEU A 73 -6.30 -8.53 16.21
C LEU A 73 -4.93 -8.81 16.84
N GLU A 74 -3.85 -8.44 16.16
CA GLU A 74 -2.47 -8.57 16.67
C GLU A 74 -2.24 -7.68 17.89
N ALA A 75 -2.83 -6.48 17.90
CA ALA A 75 -2.86 -5.59 19.08
C ALA A 75 -3.73 -6.13 20.24
N GLY A 76 -4.40 -7.27 20.07
CA GLY A 76 -5.22 -7.91 21.10
C GLY A 76 -6.63 -7.32 21.24
N TYR A 77 -7.13 -6.64 20.20
CA TYR A 77 -8.49 -6.15 20.14
C TYR A 77 -9.44 -7.19 19.53
N ILE A 78 -10.70 -7.13 19.94
CA ILE A 78 -11.76 -8.06 19.59
C ILE A 78 -12.70 -7.38 18.57
N PRO A 79 -13.11 -8.07 17.50
CA PRO A 79 -14.05 -7.50 16.53
C PRO A 79 -15.42 -7.29 17.17
N CYS A 80 -16.04 -6.14 16.90
CA CYS A 80 -17.39 -5.87 17.36
C CYS A 80 -18.41 -6.81 16.71
N SER A 81 -19.13 -7.58 17.52
CA SER A 81 -20.15 -8.54 17.04
C SER A 81 -21.34 -7.90 16.31
N LYS A 82 -21.51 -6.57 16.42
CA LYS A 82 -22.63 -5.86 15.75
C LYS A 82 -22.30 -5.44 14.33
N CYS A 83 -21.06 -5.00 14.08
CA CYS A 83 -20.64 -4.64 12.74
C CYS A 83 -19.81 -5.72 12.05
N SER A 84 -19.45 -6.80 12.75
CA SER A 84 -18.67 -7.95 12.27
C SER A 84 -17.59 -7.51 11.27
N PRO A 85 -16.64 -6.70 11.73
CA PRO A 85 -15.56 -6.18 10.89
C PRO A 85 -14.65 -7.29 10.36
#